data_AF-A0A4P9Z5U8-F1
#
_entry.id   AF-A0A4P9Z5U8-F1
#
_cell.length_a   1.000
_cell.length_b   1.000
_cell.length_c   1.000
_cell.angle_alpha   90.00
_cell.angle_beta   90.00
_cell.angle_gamma   90.00
#
_symmetry.space_group_name_H-M   'P 1'
#
loop_
_entity.id
_entity.type
_entity.pdbx_description
1 polymer ?
#
loop_
_entity_poly.entity_id
_entity_poly.type
_entity_poly.pdbx_seq_one_letter_code
_entity_poly.pdbx_strand_id
1 'polypeptide(L)'
;ELCNVRQMQSLNQLAVTKILKKHDKRTRLSARSYYPIFMSNDPFFTLNLSQSMALAICDRFTAIVPQLDDYLCPICYGLCWKPIRLVCRHIFCLRCLIKAQRTDMQDCPVCRHPKAVSEAYADQLDTPLMNMLALYFPRELKQKKKDNDRE
;
A
#
# COMPACT_ATOMS: atom_id res chain seq x y z
N GLU A 1 25.02 6.59 8.07
CA GLU A 1 23.77 6.13 8.74
C GLU A 1 23.74 4.63 9.01
N LEU A 2 23.95 3.76 8.00
CA LEU A 2 23.88 2.29 8.16
C LEU A 2 24.89 1.70 9.17
N CYS A 3 26.12 2.22 9.23
CA CYS A 3 27.09 1.81 10.24
C CYS A 3 26.61 2.12 11.67
N ASN A 4 25.91 3.25 11.86
CA ASN A 4 25.36 3.64 13.16
C ASN A 4 24.22 2.69 13.57
N VAL A 5 23.36 2.28 12.63
CA VAL A 5 22.28 1.31 12.91
C VAL A 5 22.86 -0.04 13.33
N ARG A 6 23.88 -0.54 12.61
CA ARG A 6 24.57 -1.80 12.97
C ARG A 6 25.26 -1.70 14.34
N GLN A 7 25.87 -0.55 14.64
CA GLN A 7 26.48 -0.30 15.94
C GLN A 7 25.44 -0.22 17.06
N MET A 8 24.29 0.40 16.82
CA MET A 8 23.19 0.44 17.78
C MET A 8 22.60 -0.95 18.04
N GLN A 9 22.45 -1.78 17.00
CA GLN A 9 21.99 -3.16 17.15
C GLN A 9 22.96 -3.99 18.00
N SER A 10 24.28 -3.86 17.78
CA SER A 10 25.27 -4.58 18.58
C SER A 10 25.30 -4.11 20.05
N LEU A 11 25.15 -2.80 20.28
CA LEU A 11 25.02 -2.24 21.63
C LEU A 11 23.74 -2.72 22.33
N ASN A 12 22.61 -2.77 21.61
CA ASN A 12 21.34 -3.27 22.15
C ASN A 12 21.41 -4.76 22.51
N GLN A 13 21.99 -5.60 21.65
CA GLN A 13 22.21 -7.03 21.95
C GLN A 13 23.10 -7.23 23.17
N LEU A 14 24.17 -6.42 23.29
CA LEU A 14 25.06 -6.45 24.45
C LEU A 14 24.33 -6.01 25.72
N ALA A 15 23.55 -4.93 25.65
CA ALA A 15 22.78 -4.41 26.77
C ALA A 15 21.78 -5.46 27.28
N VAL A 16 20.99 -6.05 26.39
CA VAL A 16 20.06 -7.15 26.72
C VAL A 16 20.79 -8.30 27.40
N THR A 17 21.93 -8.73 26.86
CA THR A 17 22.73 -9.81 27.46
C THR A 17 23.20 -9.47 28.88
N LYS A 18 23.61 -8.22 29.12
CA LYS A 18 24.06 -7.75 30.44
C LYS A 18 22.90 -7.61 31.42
N ILE A 19 21.74 -7.13 30.96
CA ILE A 19 20.50 -7.03 31.75
C ILE A 19 20.07 -8.41 32.20
N LEU A 20 19.96 -9.37 31.29
CA LEU A 20 19.56 -10.75 31.62
C LEU A 20 20.55 -11.43 32.56
N LYS A 21 21.87 -11.26 32.33
CA LYS A 21 22.90 -11.74 33.26
C LYS A 21 22.76 -11.14 34.66
N LYS A 22 22.43 -9.85 34.77
CA LYS A 22 22.25 -9.16 36.05
C LYS A 22 20.94 -9.55 36.74
N HIS A 23 19.89 -9.75 35.97
CA HIS A 23 18.60 -10.25 36.42
C HIS A 23 18.74 -11.64 37.06
N ASP A 24 19.27 -12.62 36.32
CA ASP A 24 19.39 -14.01 36.79
C ASP A 24 20.26 -14.11 38.05
N LYS A 25 21.32 -13.30 38.14
CA LYS A 25 22.15 -13.20 39.36
C LYS A 25 21.38 -12.69 40.58
N ARG A 26 20.42 -11.78 40.40
CA ARG A 26 19.66 -11.16 41.50
C ARG A 26 18.44 -11.98 41.91
N THR A 27 17.76 -12.58 40.94
CA THR A 27 16.48 -13.27 41.16
C THR A 27 16.61 -14.79 41.27
N ARG A 28 17.78 -15.35 40.88
CA ARG A 28 18.01 -16.80 40.74
C ARG A 28 17.06 -17.50 39.75
N LEU A 29 16.37 -16.71 38.92
CA LEU A 29 15.59 -17.21 37.78
C LEU A 29 16.50 -17.39 36.56
N SER A 30 15.99 -18.06 35.53
CA SER A 30 16.71 -18.43 34.30
C SER A 30 16.19 -17.68 33.08
N ALA A 31 15.90 -16.38 33.22
CA ALA A 31 15.31 -15.58 32.13
C ALA A 31 16.21 -15.52 30.89
N ARG A 32 17.54 -15.56 31.06
CA ARG A 32 18.49 -15.62 29.95
C ARG A 32 18.28 -16.83 29.02
N SER A 33 17.78 -17.94 29.54
CA SER A 33 17.55 -19.17 28.78
C SER A 33 16.31 -19.07 27.88
N TYR A 34 15.27 -18.38 28.35
CA TYR A 34 13.97 -18.29 27.68
C TYR A 34 13.83 -17.05 26.81
N TYR A 35 14.56 -15.96 27.12
CA TYR A 35 14.44 -14.70 26.42
C TYR A 35 14.70 -14.78 24.90
N PRO A 36 15.71 -15.51 24.38
CA PRO A 36 15.89 -15.66 22.94
C PRO A 36 14.69 -16.34 22.25
N ILE A 37 14.05 -17.29 22.93
CA ILE A 37 12.87 -18.02 22.44
C ILE A 37 11.63 -17.12 22.49
N PHE A 38 11.52 -16.27 23.51
CA PHE A 38 10.46 -15.28 23.60
C PHE A 38 10.60 -14.21 22.50
N MET A 39 11.82 -13.80 22.19
CA MET A 39 12.14 -12.78 21.19
C MET A 39 12.18 -13.27 19.75
N SER A 40 12.20 -14.58 19.49
CA SER A 40 12.27 -15.11 18.12
C SER A 40 11.03 -14.80 17.28
N ASN A 41 9.97 -14.26 17.88
CA ASN A 41 8.78 -13.78 17.20
C ASN A 41 8.73 -12.24 17.08
N ASP A 42 9.70 -11.53 17.67
CA ASP A 42 9.72 -10.07 17.63
C ASP A 42 10.45 -9.60 16.36
N PRO A 43 9.76 -8.88 15.45
CA PRO A 43 10.35 -8.39 14.21
C PRO A 43 11.60 -7.52 14.44
N PHE A 44 11.65 -6.78 15.55
CA PHE A 44 12.75 -5.88 15.87
C PHE A 44 14.07 -6.63 16.18
N PHE A 45 13.96 -7.87 16.68
CA PHE A 45 15.12 -8.68 17.07
C PHE A 45 15.46 -9.80 16.07
N THR A 46 14.53 -10.14 15.20
CA THR A 46 14.67 -11.18 14.18
C THR A 46 15.07 -10.63 12.81
N LEU A 47 14.77 -9.36 12.53
CA LEU A 47 15.16 -8.73 11.28
C LEU A 47 16.68 -8.52 11.24
N ASN A 48 17.34 -9.36 10.46
CA ASN A 48 18.74 -9.19 10.14
C ASN A 48 18.92 -7.83 9.42
N LEU A 49 20.12 -7.26 9.49
CA LEU A 49 20.42 -6.01 8.79
C LEU A 49 20.02 -6.07 7.30
N SER A 50 20.21 -7.21 6.64
CA SER A 50 19.79 -7.44 5.25
C SER A 50 18.27 -7.33 5.05
N GLN A 51 17.46 -7.83 5.98
CA GLN A 51 16.01 -7.77 5.91
C GLN A 51 15.49 -6.37 6.24
N SER A 52 16.07 -5.72 7.26
CA SER A 52 15.76 -4.31 7.56
C SER A 52 16.11 -3.39 6.38
N MET A 53 17.24 -3.66 5.71
CA MET A 53 17.63 -2.96 4.49
C MET A 53 16.67 -3.25 3.35
N ALA A 54 16.30 -4.52 3.11
CA ALA A 54 15.35 -4.88 2.08
C ALA A 54 14.00 -4.19 2.29
N LEU A 55 13.49 -4.13 3.53
CA LEU A 55 12.25 -3.41 3.85
C LEU A 55 12.38 -1.91 3.63
N ALA A 56 13.45 -1.27 4.10
CA ALA A 56 13.67 0.17 3.91
C ALA A 56 13.86 0.53 2.42
N ILE A 57 14.47 -0.37 1.65
CA ILE A 57 14.60 -0.23 0.19
C ILE A 57 13.22 -0.39 -0.44
N CYS A 58 12.49 -1.46 -0.15
CA CYS A 58 11.15 -1.71 -0.68
C CYS A 58 10.20 -0.54 -0.39
N ASP A 59 10.21 0.02 0.83
CA ASP A 59 9.38 1.16 1.23
C ASP A 59 9.67 2.41 0.38
N ARG A 60 10.95 2.70 0.13
CA ARG A 60 11.34 3.78 -0.79
C ARG A 60 10.96 3.48 -2.24
N PHE A 61 11.06 2.23 -2.67
CA PHE A 61 10.67 1.81 -4.01
C PHE A 61 9.15 1.88 -4.21
N THR A 62 8.33 1.55 -3.21
CA THR A 62 6.87 1.68 -3.27
C THR A 62 6.41 3.12 -3.41
N ALA A 63 7.21 4.10 -2.95
CA ALA A 63 6.93 5.52 -3.19
C ALA A 63 7.20 5.97 -4.64
N ILE A 64 8.00 5.23 -5.40
CA ILE A 64 8.39 5.57 -6.78
C ILE A 64 7.60 4.76 -7.80
N VAL A 65 7.40 3.47 -7.52
CA VAL A 65 6.70 2.55 -8.39
C VAL A 65 5.20 2.72 -8.17
N PRO A 66 4.42 3.04 -9.22
CA PRO A 66 2.96 3.10 -9.13
C PRO A 66 2.40 1.80 -8.56
N GLN A 67 1.59 1.87 -7.52
CA GLN A 67 0.92 0.70 -6.95
C GLN A 67 -0.44 0.50 -7.62
N LEU A 68 -0.83 -0.76 -7.83
CA LEU A 68 -2.10 -1.07 -8.48
C LEU A 68 -3.31 -0.50 -7.72
N ASP A 69 -3.25 -0.57 -6.39
CA ASP A 69 -4.35 -0.19 -5.50
C ASP A 69 -4.73 1.30 -5.61
N ASP A 70 -3.75 2.16 -5.94
CA ASP A 70 -3.95 3.60 -6.11
C ASP A 70 -4.82 3.95 -7.33
N TYR A 71 -5.01 2.99 -8.25
CA TYR A 71 -5.72 3.20 -9.52
C TYR A 71 -6.95 2.32 -9.68
N LEU A 72 -7.42 1.72 -8.58
CA LEU A 72 -8.67 0.96 -8.59
C LEU A 72 -9.87 1.90 -8.60
N CYS A 73 -10.88 1.53 -9.38
CA CYS A 73 -12.15 2.23 -9.42
C CYS A 73 -12.96 1.91 -8.15
N PRO A 74 -13.36 2.91 -7.34
CA PRO A 74 -14.09 2.65 -6.08
C PRO A 74 -15.44 1.95 -6.25
N ILE A 75 -16.01 1.93 -7.46
CA ILE A 75 -17.31 1.30 -7.74
C ILE A 75 -17.16 -0.20 -8.05
N CYS A 76 -16.16 -0.58 -8.85
CA CYS A 76 -15.99 -1.97 -9.31
C CYS A 76 -14.76 -2.66 -8.75
N TYR A 77 -13.97 -1.99 -7.92
CA TYR A 77 -12.75 -2.48 -7.27
C TYR A 77 -11.70 -3.09 -8.22
N GLY A 78 -11.82 -2.79 -9.52
CA GLY A 78 -10.83 -3.19 -10.53
C GLY A 78 -10.13 -1.96 -11.09
N LEU A 79 -9.03 -2.20 -11.81
CA LEU A 79 -8.23 -1.15 -12.44
C LEU A 79 -9.11 -0.21 -13.28
N CYS A 80 -8.90 1.10 -13.15
CA CYS A 80 -9.68 2.09 -13.90
C CYS A 80 -9.54 1.90 -15.42
N TRP A 81 -10.65 1.65 -16.10
CA TRP A 81 -10.72 1.55 -17.56
C TRP A 81 -11.42 2.77 -18.14
N LYS A 82 -10.73 3.47 -19.06
CA LYS A 82 -11.15 4.80 -19.57
C LYS A 82 -11.51 5.71 -18.39
N PRO A 83 -10.52 6.08 -17.55
CA PRO A 83 -10.77 6.85 -16.34
C PRO A 83 -11.35 8.23 -16.65
N ILE A 84 -12.33 8.64 -15.86
CA ILE A 84 -12.77 10.04 -15.76
C ILE A 84 -12.40 10.54 -14.38
N ARG A 85 -11.82 11.75 -14.34
CA ARG A 85 -11.55 12.47 -13.10
C ARG A 85 -12.67 13.47 -12.86
N LEU A 86 -13.41 13.29 -11.77
CA LEU A 86 -14.48 14.22 -11.38
C LEU A 86 -13.89 15.57 -10.95
N VAL A 87 -14.74 16.59 -10.81
CA VAL A 87 -14.37 17.93 -10.31
C VAL A 87 -13.70 17.88 -8.92
N CYS A 88 -14.08 16.90 -8.10
CA CYS A 88 -13.49 16.64 -6.78
C CYS A 88 -12.19 15.79 -6.83
N ARG A 89 -11.64 15.54 -8.03
CA ARG A 89 -10.43 14.76 -8.35
C ARG A 89 -10.49 13.25 -8.11
N HIS A 90 -11.61 12.69 -7.65
CA HIS A 90 -11.79 11.23 -7.60
C HIS A 90 -11.92 10.63 -9.00
N ILE A 91 -11.39 9.43 -9.17
CA ILE A 91 -11.28 8.77 -10.48
C ILE A 91 -12.16 7.53 -10.52
N PHE A 92 -12.88 7.35 -11.62
CA PHE A 92 -13.75 6.20 -11.85
C PHE A 92 -13.66 5.71 -13.29
N CYS A 93 -14.06 4.47 -13.55
CA CYS A 93 -14.26 4.00 -14.92
C CYS A 93 -15.42 4.76 -15.58
N LEU A 94 -15.29 5.12 -16.86
CA LEU A 94 -16.38 5.68 -17.67
C LEU A 94 -17.67 4.85 -17.55
N ARG A 95 -17.57 3.53 -17.73
CA ARG A 95 -18.73 2.61 -17.67
C ARG A 95 -19.38 2.60 -16.28
N CYS A 96 -18.60 2.72 -15.21
CA CYS A 96 -19.13 2.78 -13.84
C CYS A 96 -19.88 4.09 -13.59
N LEU A 97 -19.36 5.22 -14.08
CA LEU A 97 -20.04 6.52 -13.96
C LEU A 97 -21.35 6.55 -14.75
N ILE A 98 -21.37 6.01 -15.98
CA ILE A 98 -22.62 5.91 -16.76
C ILE A 98 -23.67 5.08 -16.02
N LYS A 99 -23.26 3.95 -15.42
CA LYS A 99 -24.16 3.13 -14.58
C LYS A 99 -24.66 3.94 -13.36
N ALA A 100 -23.79 4.67 -12.68
CA ALA A 100 -24.13 5.50 -11.53
C ALA A 100 -25.12 6.64 -11.87
N GLN A 101 -24.90 7.33 -13.01
CA GLN A 101 -25.80 8.35 -13.52
C GLN A 101 -27.20 7.78 -13.82
N ARG A 102 -27.28 6.58 -14.39
CA ARG A 102 -28.56 5.88 -14.66
C ARG A 102 -29.32 5.48 -13.40
N THR A 103 -28.62 5.28 -12.28
CA THR A 103 -29.22 4.99 -10.96
C THR A 103 -29.50 6.24 -10.13
N ASP A 104 -29.50 7.43 -10.76
CA ASP A 104 -29.72 8.74 -10.12
C ASP A 104 -28.70 9.07 -9.00
N MET A 105 -27.48 8.54 -9.11
CA MET A 105 -26.38 8.91 -8.23
C MET A 105 -25.69 10.16 -8.78
N GLN A 106 -26.01 11.32 -8.19
CA GLN A 106 -25.51 12.63 -8.66
C GLN A 106 -24.20 13.05 -7.98
N ASP A 107 -23.98 12.60 -6.74
CA ASP A 107 -22.84 13.02 -5.92
C ASP A 107 -21.67 12.03 -6.00
N CYS A 108 -20.47 12.48 -5.67
CA CYS A 108 -19.29 11.62 -5.68
C CYS A 108 -19.43 10.45 -4.66
N PRO A 109 -19.24 9.18 -5.08
CA PRO A 109 -19.29 8.02 -4.18
C PRO A 109 -18.28 8.05 -3.03
N VAL A 110 -17.17 8.78 -3.18
CA VAL A 110 -16.06 8.80 -2.23
C VAL A 110 -16.21 9.95 -1.23
N CYS A 111 -16.35 11.18 -1.71
CA CYS A 111 -16.39 12.37 -0.84
C CYS A 111 -17.72 13.10 -0.80
N ARG A 112 -18.76 12.61 -1.51
CA ARG A 112 -20.10 13.22 -1.58
C ARG A 112 -20.10 14.67 -2.09
N HIS A 113 -19.10 15.03 -2.90
CA HIS A 113 -19.12 16.32 -3.58
C HIS A 113 -20.40 16.43 -4.44
N PRO A 114 -21.19 17.50 -4.29
CA PRO A 114 -22.51 17.60 -4.90
C PRO A 114 -22.38 17.61 -6.42
N LYS A 115 -23.28 16.90 -7.12
CA LYS A 115 -23.37 16.90 -8.60
C LYS A 115 -22.11 16.44 -9.35
N ALA A 116 -21.08 15.96 -8.65
CA ALA A 116 -19.81 15.58 -9.26
C ALA A 116 -19.96 14.48 -10.32
N VAL A 117 -20.93 13.58 -10.16
CA VAL A 117 -21.21 12.50 -11.12
C VAL A 117 -22.11 13.00 -12.23
N SER A 118 -23.12 13.83 -11.95
CA SER A 118 -24.00 14.39 -12.99
C SER A 118 -23.29 15.36 -13.94
N GLU A 119 -22.27 16.07 -13.46
CA GLU A 119 -21.47 17.01 -14.26
C GLU A 119 -20.33 16.33 -15.04
N ALA A 120 -20.14 15.02 -14.85
CA ALA A 120 -19.12 14.27 -15.54
C ALA A 120 -19.59 13.85 -16.94
N TYR A 121 -18.83 14.24 -17.96
CA TYR A 121 -19.12 13.90 -19.35
C TYR A 121 -18.12 12.89 -19.91
N ALA A 122 -18.55 12.12 -20.92
CA ALA A 122 -17.75 11.04 -21.50
C ALA A 122 -16.52 11.52 -22.29
N ASP A 123 -16.46 12.80 -22.65
CA ASP A 123 -15.34 13.46 -23.33
C ASP A 123 -14.22 13.89 -22.36
N GLN A 124 -14.49 13.97 -21.05
CA GLN A 124 -13.53 14.33 -20.00
C GLN A 124 -12.64 13.15 -19.57
N LEU A 125 -12.19 12.34 -20.53
CA LEU A 125 -11.28 11.22 -20.25
C LEU A 125 -9.92 11.73 -19.79
N ASP A 126 -9.40 11.13 -18.73
CA ASP A 126 -8.06 11.38 -18.22
C ASP A 126 -7.03 10.63 -19.08
N THR A 127 -6.76 11.18 -20.26
CA THR A 127 -5.81 10.61 -21.24
C THR A 127 -4.41 10.40 -20.65
N PRO A 128 -3.83 11.32 -19.87
CA PRO A 128 -2.55 11.09 -19.20
C PRO A 128 -2.56 9.87 -18.29
N LEU A 129 -3.61 9.73 -17.45
CA LEU A 129 -3.74 8.57 -16.58
C LEU A 129 -3.94 7.28 -17.41
N MET A 130 -4.76 7.32 -18.46
CA MET A 130 -4.97 6.15 -19.32
C MET A 130 -3.65 5.66 -19.94
N ASN A 131 -2.79 6.57 -20.40
CA ASN A 131 -1.47 6.24 -20.94
C ASN A 131 -0.54 5.68 -19.87
N MET A 132 -0.55 6.26 -18.67
CA MET A 132 0.19 5.73 -17.51
C MET A 132 -0.24 4.30 -17.17
N LEU A 133 -1.54 4.03 -17.08
CA LEU A 133 -2.05 2.70 -16.77
C LEU A 133 -1.67 1.68 -17.86
N ALA A 134 -1.67 2.09 -19.13
CA ALA A 134 -1.23 1.24 -20.23
C ALA A 134 0.28 0.93 -20.18
N LEU A 135 1.10 1.86 -19.68
CA LEU A 135 2.54 1.68 -19.54
C LEU A 135 2.90 0.77 -18.35
N TYR A 136 2.33 1.05 -17.18
CA TYR A 136 2.72 0.37 -15.93
C TYR A 136 1.93 -0.91 -15.65
N PHE A 137 0.67 -1.01 -16.11
CA PHE A 137 -0.23 -2.14 -15.80
C PHE A 137 -0.89 -2.77 -17.05
N PRO A 138 -0.12 -3.12 -18.09
CA PRO A 138 -0.69 -3.59 -19.36
C PRO A 138 -1.45 -4.92 -19.28
N ARG A 139 -1.12 -5.79 -18.32
CA ARG A 139 -1.74 -7.11 -18.18
C ARG A 139 -3.12 -6.98 -17.54
N GLU A 140 -3.19 -6.20 -16.48
CA GLU A 140 -4.37 -5.87 -15.70
C GLU A 140 -5.36 -5.08 -16.55
N LEU A 141 -4.86 -4.13 -17.36
CA LEU A 141 -5.67 -3.36 -18.30
C LEU A 141 -6.30 -4.26 -19.39
N LYS A 142 -5.54 -5.24 -19.92
CA LYS A 142 -6.07 -6.24 -20.86
C LYS A 142 -7.13 -7.14 -20.23
N GLN A 143 -6.91 -7.56 -18.97
CA GLN A 143 -7.90 -8.35 -18.24
C GLN A 143 -9.18 -7.54 -18.02
N LYS A 144 -9.05 -6.30 -17.55
CA LYS A 144 -10.19 -5.40 -17.34
C LYS A 144 -11.00 -5.17 -18.62
N LYS A 145 -10.33 -5.06 -19.77
CA LYS A 145 -11.00 -4.98 -21.07
C LYS A 145 -11.85 -6.22 -21.35
N LYS A 146 -11.28 -7.42 -21.18
CA LYS A 146 -12.02 -8.68 -21.37
C LYS A 146 -13.22 -8.79 -20.44
N ASP A 147 -13.08 -8.37 -19.19
CA ASP A 147 -14.18 -8.41 -18.22
C ASP A 147 -15.29 -7.44 -18.62
N ASN A 148 -14.93 -6.24 -19.08
CA ASN A 148 -15.89 -5.26 -19.58
C ASN A 148 -16.60 -5.73 -20.88
N ASP A 149 -15.94 -6.51 -21.72
CA ASP A 149 -16.52 -7.04 -22.97
C ASP A 149 -17.48 -8.23 -22.70
N ARG A 150 -17.36 -8.90 -21.54
CA ARG A 150 -18.22 -10.02 -21.12
C ARG A 150 -19.52 -9.60 -20.43
N GLU A 151 -19.51 -8.47 -19.74
CA GLU A 151 -20.69 -7.88 -19.09
C GLU A 151 -21.54 -7.04 -20.04
#